data_AF-A0A9E1I0V3-F1
#
_entry.id   AF-A0A9E1I0V3-F1
#
_cell.length_a   1.000
_cell.length_b   1.000
_cell.length_c   1.000
_cell.angle_alpha   90.00
_cell.angle_beta   90.00
_cell.angle_gamma   90.00
#
_symmetry.space_group_name_H-M   'P 1'
#
loop_
_entity.id
_entity.type
_entity.pdbx_description
1 polymer ?
#
loop_
_entity_poly.entity_id
_entity_poly.type
_entity_poly.pdbx_seq_one_letter_code
_entity_poly.pdbx_strand_id
1 'polypeptide(L)'
;MALRNLLKSYNVIQSMSRAGTPRDNAVIESFFGRFKDVLRSYFQYWKSDALQKVIDKAVYYFNYIKPVRKLKRKPPVQYRLEQAA
;
A
#
# COMPACT_ATOMS: atom_id res chain seq x y z
N MET A 1 13.76 -14.73 14.04
CA MET A 1 13.03 -16.00 14.27
C MET A 1 11.51 -15.75 14.44
N ALA A 2 11.10 -14.80 15.27
CA ALA A 2 9.68 -14.51 15.56
C ALA A 2 8.78 -14.34 14.33
N LEU A 3 9.13 -13.44 13.38
CA LEU A 3 8.30 -13.21 12.18
C LEU A 3 8.14 -14.47 11.31
N ARG A 4 9.23 -15.22 11.08
CA ARG A 4 9.19 -16.44 10.27
C ARG A 4 8.32 -17.52 10.90
N ASN A 5 8.34 -17.65 12.23
CA ASN A 5 7.49 -18.59 12.95
C ASN A 5 6.02 -18.17 12.89
N LEU A 6 5.74 -16.86 13.02
CA LEU A 6 4.40 -16.31 12.85
C LEU A 6 3.85 -16.58 11.44
N LEU A 7 4.62 -16.31 10.38
CA LEU A 7 4.16 -16.57 9.02
C LEU A 7 3.85 -18.06 8.80
N LYS A 8 4.69 -18.96 9.32
CA LYS A 8 4.43 -20.40 9.28
C LYS A 8 3.15 -20.80 10.01
N SER A 9 2.85 -20.22 11.18
CA SER A 9 1.62 -20.55 11.93
C SER A 9 0.34 -20.14 11.19
N TYR A 10 0.44 -19.13 10.33
CA TYR A 10 -0.67 -18.67 9.47
C TYR A 10 -0.63 -19.25 8.05
N ASN A 11 0.19 -20.28 7.79
CA ASN A 11 0.38 -20.88 6.46
C ASN A 11 0.77 -19.87 5.37
N VAL A 12 1.47 -18.80 5.75
CA VAL A 12 1.97 -17.79 4.81
C VAL A 12 3.36 -18.19 4.31
N ILE A 13 3.47 -18.35 3.00
CA ILE A 13 4.76 -18.58 2.33
C ILE A 13 5.51 -17.26 2.24
N GLN A 14 6.67 -17.18 2.89
CA GLN A 14 7.53 -16.01 2.79
C GLN A 14 8.22 -15.99 1.42
N SER A 15 7.98 -14.93 0.64
CA SER A 15 8.68 -14.66 -0.62
C SER A 15 9.59 -13.44 -0.43
N MET A 16 10.90 -13.66 -0.56
CA MET A 16 11.91 -12.61 -0.46
C MET A 16 12.51 -12.35 -1.84
N SER A 17 12.77 -11.08 -2.15
CA SER A 17 13.51 -10.70 -3.37
C SER A 17 14.87 -11.36 -3.42
N ARG A 18 15.33 -11.72 -4.63
CA ARG A 18 16.68 -12.27 -4.80
C ARG A 18 17.73 -11.21 -4.50
N ALA A 19 18.83 -11.63 -3.89
CA ALA A 19 19.97 -10.75 -3.63
C ALA A 19 20.44 -10.08 -4.94
N GLY A 20 20.72 -8.79 -4.88
CA GLY A 20 21.16 -8.02 -6.06
C GLY A 20 20.10 -7.82 -7.14
N THR A 21 18.80 -8.07 -6.86
CA THR A 21 17.72 -7.91 -7.86
C THR A 21 16.68 -6.85 -7.42
N PRO A 22 16.94 -5.54 -7.63
CA PRO A 22 16.01 -4.47 -7.24
C PRO A 22 14.64 -4.54 -7.94
N ARG A 23 14.60 -5.11 -9.15
CA ARG A 23 13.36 -5.24 -9.93
C ARG A 23 12.28 -6.04 -9.19
N ASP A 24 12.66 -7.02 -8.38
CA ASP A 24 11.73 -7.81 -7.57
C ASP A 24 10.96 -6.92 -6.55
N ASN A 25 11.56 -5.81 -6.12
CA ASN A 25 10.98 -4.85 -5.15
C ASN A 25 10.39 -3.58 -5.79
N ALA A 26 10.63 -3.36 -7.09
CA ALA A 26 10.35 -2.07 -7.75
C ALA A 26 8.88 -1.61 -7.65
N VAL A 27 7.92 -2.55 -7.62
CA VAL A 27 6.48 -2.23 -7.53
C VAL A 27 6.16 -1.57 -6.19
N ILE A 28 6.63 -2.15 -5.09
CA ILE A 28 6.34 -1.63 -3.75
C ILE A 28 7.13 -0.35 -3.46
N GLU A 29 8.36 -0.23 -3.98
CA GLU A 29 9.13 1.01 -3.93
C GLU A 29 8.43 2.16 -4.66
N SER A 30 7.97 1.92 -5.89
CA SER A 30 7.21 2.91 -6.66
C SER A 30 5.93 3.32 -5.94
N PHE A 31 5.24 2.37 -5.30
CA PHE A 31 4.08 2.67 -4.47
C PHE A 31 4.44 3.61 -3.31
N PHE A 32 5.47 3.28 -2.53
CA PHE A 32 5.84 4.08 -1.37
C PHE A 32 6.40 5.46 -1.73
N GLY A 33 7.11 5.60 -2.86
CA GLY A 33 7.50 6.90 -3.39
C GLY A 33 6.28 7.79 -3.61
N ARG A 34 5.30 7.30 -4.38
CA ARG A 34 4.04 8.02 -4.63
C ARG A 34 3.20 8.25 -3.38
N PHE A 35 3.21 7.30 -2.44
CA PHE A 35 2.50 7.45 -1.17
C PHE A 35 3.05 8.64 -0.37
N LYS A 36 4.37 8.77 -0.27
CA LYS A 36 5.02 9.90 0.40
C LYS A 36 4.75 11.23 -0.33
N ASP A 37 4.76 11.23 -1.67
CA ASP A 37 4.42 12.42 -2.45
C ASP A 37 2.99 12.89 -2.18
N VAL A 38 2.03 11.95 -2.08
CA VAL A 38 0.63 12.26 -1.75
C VAL A 38 0.50 12.72 -0.30
N LEU A 39 1.17 12.06 0.65
CA LEU A 39 1.21 12.52 2.04
C LEU A 39 1.72 13.95 2.13
N ARG A 40 2.73 14.29 1.32
CA ARG A 40 3.32 15.62 1.29
C ARG A 40 2.38 16.63 0.64
N SER A 41 2.03 16.42 -0.61
CA SER A 41 1.29 17.40 -1.44
C SER A 41 -0.19 17.54 -1.05
N TYR A 42 -0.87 16.43 -0.71
CA TYR A 42 -2.32 16.41 -0.54
C TYR A 42 -2.75 16.41 0.92
N PHE A 43 -1.98 15.74 1.79
CA PHE A 43 -2.30 15.64 3.22
C PHE A 43 -1.47 16.57 4.10
N GLN A 44 -0.44 17.22 3.56
CA GLN A 44 0.43 18.16 4.27
C GLN A 44 0.85 17.64 5.65
N TYR A 45 1.33 16.38 5.70
CA TYR A 45 1.48 15.63 6.95
C TYR A 45 2.27 16.35 8.05
N TRP A 46 3.20 17.24 7.68
CA TRP A 46 4.01 18.02 8.61
C TRP A 46 3.22 19.09 9.40
N LYS A 47 1.98 19.39 9.01
CA LYS A 47 1.12 20.34 9.71
C LYS A 47 0.29 19.71 10.83
N SER A 48 0.39 18.40 11.02
CA SER A 48 -0.42 17.66 11.97
C SER A 48 0.47 16.95 12.98
N ASP A 49 0.24 17.18 14.26
CA ASP A 49 0.91 16.46 15.35
C ASP A 49 0.49 14.97 15.42
N ALA A 50 -0.66 14.64 14.83
CA ALA A 50 -1.19 13.27 14.77
C ALA A 50 -0.86 12.57 13.44
N LEU A 51 0.42 12.27 13.19
CA LEU A 51 0.87 11.64 11.93
C LEU A 51 0.12 10.33 11.61
N GLN A 52 -0.16 9.49 12.61
CA GLN A 52 -0.88 8.24 12.42
C GLN A 52 -2.27 8.47 11.78
N LYS A 53 -3.03 9.46 12.28
CA LYS A 53 -4.35 9.80 11.72
C LYS A 53 -4.25 10.30 10.28
N VAL A 54 -3.17 11.01 9.94
CA VAL A 54 -2.93 11.44 8.56
C VAL A 54 -2.64 10.24 7.65
N ILE A 55 -1.83 9.29 8.13
CA ILE A 55 -1.54 8.05 7.40
C ILE A 55 -2.83 7.24 7.19
N ASP A 56 -3.68 7.10 8.21
CA ASP A 56 -4.95 6.37 8.11
C ASP A 56 -5.87 7.00 7.05
N LYS A 57 -5.98 8.34 7.04
CA LYS A 57 -6.73 9.07 6.01
C LYS A 57 -6.13 8.86 4.61
N ALA A 58 -4.81 8.84 4.49
CA ALA A 58 -4.15 8.59 3.21
C ALA A 58 -4.39 7.15 2.73
N VAL A 59 -4.27 6.16 3.59
CA VAL A 59 -4.57 4.75 3.28
C VAL A 59 -6.02 4.59 2.85
N TYR A 60 -6.96 5.23 3.55
CA TYR A 60 -8.37 5.25 3.15
C TYR A 60 -8.54 5.87 1.77
N TYR A 61 -7.93 7.03 1.52
CA TYR A 61 -7.97 7.69 0.22
C TYR A 61 -7.46 6.80 -0.92
N PHE A 62 -6.32 6.11 -0.75
CA PHE A 62 -5.78 5.24 -1.79
C PHE A 62 -6.67 4.02 -2.09
N ASN A 63 -7.38 3.49 -1.09
CA ASN A 63 -8.18 2.27 -1.23
C ASN A 63 -9.64 2.51 -1.65
N TYR A 64 -10.25 3.58 -1.14
CA TYR A 64 -11.69 3.81 -1.27
C TYR A 64 -12.05 5.00 -2.15
N ILE A 65 -11.15 5.99 -2.31
CA ILE A 65 -11.48 7.23 -3.01
C ILE A 65 -10.74 7.34 -4.35
N LYS A 66 -9.44 7.06 -4.36
CA LYS A 66 -8.56 7.38 -5.49
C LYS A 66 -8.82 6.44 -6.68
N PRO A 67 -9.29 6.96 -7.83
CA PRO A 67 -9.48 6.15 -9.01
C PRO A 67 -8.14 5.70 -9.60
N VAL A 68 -8.09 4.46 -10.11
CA VAL A 68 -6.91 3.90 -10.75
C VAL A 68 -7.23 3.56 -12.20
N ARG A 69 -6.47 4.13 -13.15
CA ARG A 69 -6.70 3.93 -14.60
C ARG A 69 -6.73 2.44 -14.99
N LYS A 70 -5.82 1.64 -14.45
CA LYS A 70 -5.76 0.18 -14.70
C LYS A 70 -6.99 -0.57 -14.15
N LEU A 71 -7.70 -0.01 -13.19
CA LEU A 71 -8.88 -0.61 -12.56
C LEU A 71 -10.17 -0.01 -13.14
N LYS A 72 -10.21 0.26 -14.45
CA LYS A 72 -11.36 0.90 -15.13
C LYS A 72 -11.78 2.22 -14.45
N ARG A 73 -10.81 2.98 -13.95
CA ARG A 73 -11.01 4.23 -13.18
C ARG A 73 -11.76 4.05 -11.85
N LYS A 74 -11.76 2.86 -11.27
CA LYS A 74 -12.37 2.58 -9.96
C LYS A 74 -11.33 2.61 -8.84
N PRO A 75 -11.74 2.90 -7.59
CA PRO A 75 -10.91 2.66 -6.41
C PRO A 75 -10.64 1.16 -6.21
N PRO A 76 -9.49 0.77 -5.62
CA PRO A 76 -9.13 -0.63 -5.41
C PRO A 76 -10.17 -1.48 -4.68
N VAL A 77 -10.80 -0.95 -3.63
CA VAL A 77 -11.80 -1.72 -2.86
C VAL A 77 -13.04 -1.96 -3.70
N GLN A 78 -13.57 -0.94 -4.36
CA GLN A 78 -14.73 -1.08 -5.24
C GLN A 78 -14.45 -2.10 -6.35
N TYR A 79 -13.29 -2.00 -7.00
CA TYR A 79 -12.90 -2.94 -8.05
C TYR A 79 -12.87 -4.39 -7.52
N ARG A 80 -12.35 -4.64 -6.31
CA ARG A 80 -12.32 -5.99 -5.72
C ARG A 80 -13.71 -6.54 -5.43
N LEU A 81 -14.60 -5.72 -4.86
CA LEU A 81 -15.97 -6.15 -4.53
C LEU A 81 -16.75 -6.55 -5.78
N GLU A 82 -16.60 -5.82 -6.88
CA GLU A 82 -17.23 -6.13 -8.17
C GLU A 82 -16.62 -7.34 -8.91
N GLN A 83 -15.45 -7.84 -8.48
CA GLN A 83 -14.84 -9.05 -9.04
C GLN A 83 -15.11 -10.29 -8.19
N ALA A 84 -15.54 -10.10 -6.95
CA ALA A 84 -15.91 -11.17 -6.03
C ALA A 84 -17.41 -11.51 -6.10
N ALA A 85 -18.20 -10.68 -6.76
CA ALA A 85 -19.60 -10.92 -7.12
C ALA A 85 -19.69 -11.57 -8.50
#